data_AF-A0A412ZGI3-F1
#
_entry.id   AF-A0A412ZGI3-F1
#
_cell.length_a   1.000
_cell.length_b   1.000
_cell.length_c   1.000
_cell.angle_alpha   90.00
_cell.angle_beta   90.00
_cell.angle_gamma   90.00
#
_symmetry.space_group_name_H-M   'P 1'
#
loop_
_entity.id
_entity.type
_entity.pdbx_description
1 polymer ?
#
loop_
_entity_poly.entity_id
_entity_poly.type
_entity_poly.pdbx_seq_one_letter_code
_entity_poly.pdbx_strand_id
1 'polypeptide(L)'
;MEAKESTRTRIGFSRMEKKYEWKDHVIFMGILLAMAVWVNRGIEIKGLYMDDLYFWSCYGEQSFLQYVFPVGSTRFRFLYYLAAWLEMAVVRNHVGWFVPFNILLNAAVSWSIYFIGRRLSRAKGIGFLCGSMFLISRMAYYQIGQVLGLMETMALWMAVMILWYLFRYLNEKDSHVYFYLSCVLYFGVCFVHERYMALFPLLLLVLLFKRSRKLWEWGAGLLSFLLVQIIRAFTIGSILPAGTGGTQVADTFSLADTFKYALSQIAYVFGINAGPEHLNGCPWGQSPLAIKGLVLLADACIAVIVLAFVVKLVREKRKDYRVQMLKNSTLFILFTGLCIASSSVTIRVEMRWVYVSLVSALLFLAYMYGELTEGVKPELYLKRLWPWGAAFACYVVFMLPVELYYRADYPKLYLWPNQLRYNSLAEETYGRYGDGIFGKTIYIIGDSYEMSDFTARTFFKVFDRERAAEGTRVEFIENIRDIGLVDDRMLVLREDPDHEGFQDITEIVREMKLQVDYGYYSDGWMDEHASLTVMAGETGVIDLEVVYPGIMSGGEAVRITKDKEEPRYLPVRSNVVNTTIQAEPWQTVHLTFEYNFFMQNAQEQRGEDRLAAIVHLTVR
;
A
#
# COMPACT_ATOMS: atom_id res chain seq x y z
N MET A 1 -23.57 -70.87 20.13
CA MET A 1 -23.47 -69.73 21.06
C MET A 1 -22.06 -69.19 20.97
N GLU A 2 -21.72 -68.41 19.93
CA GLU A 2 -21.90 -66.95 19.90
C GLU A 2 -21.47 -66.25 21.20
N ALA A 3 -20.27 -65.66 21.17
CA ALA A 3 -19.96 -64.42 21.87
C ALA A 3 -19.19 -63.54 20.87
N LYS A 4 -20.00 -62.89 20.03
CA LYS A 4 -19.66 -62.02 18.92
C LYS A 4 -19.70 -60.59 19.45
N GLU A 5 -18.68 -60.13 20.16
CA GLU A 5 -18.62 -58.72 20.58
C GLU A 5 -17.20 -58.24 20.93
N SER A 6 -16.63 -57.43 20.04
CA SER A 6 -15.81 -56.22 20.36
C SER A 6 -15.04 -55.67 19.13
N THR A 7 -15.25 -56.21 17.93
CA THR A 7 -14.61 -55.72 16.68
C THR A 7 -15.33 -54.55 16.00
N ARG A 8 -16.28 -53.87 16.65
CA ARG A 8 -17.12 -52.83 16.00
C ARG A 8 -16.85 -51.36 16.39
N THR A 9 -16.04 -51.05 17.39
CA THR A 9 -15.82 -49.65 17.83
C THR A 9 -14.45 -49.05 17.50
N ARG A 10 -13.46 -49.84 17.06
CA ARG A 10 -12.11 -49.32 16.73
C ARG A 10 -11.90 -48.86 15.29
N ILE A 11 -12.79 -49.20 14.36
CA ILE A 11 -12.62 -48.93 12.92
C ILE A 11 -13.38 -47.67 12.46
N GLY A 12 -14.23 -47.09 13.32
CA GLY A 12 -15.05 -45.90 13.00
C GLY A 12 -14.38 -44.55 13.26
N PHE A 13 -13.67 -44.37 14.38
CA PHE A 13 -13.12 -43.07 14.79
C PHE A 13 -11.94 -42.60 13.93
N SER A 14 -10.96 -43.48 13.68
CA SER A 14 -9.77 -43.18 12.85
C SER A 14 -10.10 -42.86 11.38
N ARG A 15 -11.15 -43.51 10.85
CA ARG A 15 -11.59 -43.31 9.45
C ARG A 15 -12.45 -42.04 9.30
N MET A 16 -13.21 -41.67 10.34
CA MET A 16 -13.95 -40.39 10.39
C MET A 16 -13.04 -39.18 10.60
N GLU A 17 -12.00 -39.27 11.44
CA GLU A 17 -11.01 -38.19 11.61
C GLU A 17 -10.35 -37.81 10.28
N LYS A 18 -9.90 -38.80 9.49
CA LYS A 18 -9.38 -38.57 8.13
C LYS A 18 -10.42 -38.00 7.16
N LYS A 19 -11.71 -38.36 7.32
CA LYS A 19 -12.80 -37.92 6.43
C LYS A 19 -13.16 -36.44 6.62
N TYR A 20 -12.87 -35.87 7.79
CA TYR A 20 -13.19 -34.46 8.10
C TYR A 20 -11.96 -33.56 8.30
N GLU A 21 -10.72 -34.06 8.16
CA GLU A 21 -9.51 -33.21 8.28
C GLU A 21 -9.51 -31.99 7.34
N TRP A 22 -10.15 -32.09 6.17
CA TRP A 22 -10.25 -30.98 5.23
C TRP A 22 -11.08 -29.82 5.82
N LYS A 23 -12.06 -30.10 6.67
CA LYS A 23 -12.86 -29.07 7.35
C LYS A 23 -11.99 -28.24 8.28
N ASP A 24 -11.09 -28.87 9.04
CA ASP A 24 -10.14 -28.17 9.89
C ASP A 24 -9.26 -27.22 9.08
N HIS A 25 -8.82 -27.64 7.89
CA HIS A 25 -8.00 -26.80 7.01
C HIS A 25 -8.78 -25.59 6.50
N VAL A 26 -10.03 -25.78 6.08
CA VAL A 26 -10.90 -24.69 5.65
C VAL A 26 -11.18 -23.72 6.80
N ILE A 27 -11.42 -24.23 8.01
CA ILE A 27 -11.62 -23.40 9.21
C ILE A 27 -10.37 -22.57 9.51
N PHE A 28 -9.18 -23.19 9.56
CA PHE A 28 -7.94 -22.45 9.80
C PHE A 28 -7.66 -21.42 8.71
N MET A 29 -7.89 -21.76 7.43
CA MET A 29 -7.74 -20.82 6.32
C MET A 29 -8.72 -19.64 6.45
N GLY A 30 -9.97 -19.89 6.83
CA GLY A 30 -10.97 -18.86 7.10
C GLY A 30 -10.59 -17.94 8.27
N ILE A 31 -10.05 -18.50 9.36
CA ILE A 31 -9.54 -17.71 10.49
C ILE A 31 -8.33 -16.86 10.07
N LEU A 32 -7.40 -17.43 9.30
CA LEU A 32 -6.24 -16.69 8.78
C LEU A 32 -6.69 -15.54 7.86
N LEU A 33 -7.69 -15.75 7.01
CA LEU A 33 -8.26 -14.70 6.18
C LEU A 33 -8.93 -13.61 7.03
N ALA A 34 -9.76 -13.99 8.00
CA ALA A 34 -10.40 -13.03 8.91
C ALA A 34 -9.36 -12.20 9.69
N MET A 35 -8.27 -12.83 10.12
CA MET A 35 -7.16 -12.15 10.79
C MET A 35 -6.39 -11.23 9.83
N ALA A 36 -6.15 -11.64 8.59
CA ALA A 36 -5.53 -10.79 7.58
C ALA A 36 -6.34 -9.50 7.33
N VAL A 37 -7.67 -9.61 7.29
CA VAL A 37 -8.56 -8.44 7.19
C VAL A 37 -8.54 -7.61 8.46
N TRP A 38 -8.70 -8.24 9.64
CA TRP A 38 -8.76 -7.55 10.92
C TRP A 38 -7.50 -6.73 11.23
N VAL A 39 -6.32 -7.31 10.99
CA VAL A 39 -5.02 -6.70 11.29
C VAL A 39 -4.70 -5.52 10.35
N ASN A 40 -5.32 -5.48 9.16
CA ASN A 40 -5.07 -4.47 8.13
C ASN A 40 -6.25 -3.51 7.91
N ARG A 41 -7.29 -3.56 8.74
CA ARG A 41 -8.55 -2.79 8.58
C ARG A 41 -8.42 -1.26 8.59
N GLY A 42 -7.25 -0.72 8.96
CA GLY A 42 -6.99 0.73 8.97
C GLY A 42 -6.04 1.19 7.87
N ILE A 43 -5.67 0.30 6.94
CA ILE A 43 -4.81 0.62 5.80
C ILE A 43 -5.71 0.81 4.59
N GLU A 44 -5.59 1.96 3.93
CA GLU A 44 -6.33 2.29 2.72
C GLU A 44 -5.45 3.09 1.75
N ILE A 45 -5.66 2.87 0.45
CA ILE A 45 -5.06 3.67 -0.62
C ILE A 45 -6.24 4.27 -1.38
N LYS A 46 -6.42 5.58 -1.27
CA LYS A 46 -7.45 6.34 -1.99
C LYS A 46 -6.84 7.17 -3.12
N GLY A 47 -5.61 7.65 -2.94
CA GLY A 47 -4.81 8.32 -3.98
C GLY A 47 -3.49 7.59 -4.21
N LEU A 48 -3.05 7.51 -5.47
CA LEU A 48 -1.72 6.98 -5.80
C LEU A 48 -0.67 8.09 -5.68
N TYR A 49 0.51 7.74 -5.18
CA TYR A 49 1.62 8.67 -4.95
C TYR A 49 2.98 8.07 -5.33
N MET A 50 3.95 8.94 -5.66
CA MET A 50 5.34 8.60 -6.02
C MET A 50 5.44 7.42 -7.00
N ASP A 51 6.12 6.34 -6.60
CA ASP A 51 6.41 5.18 -7.43
C ASP A 51 5.10 4.47 -7.83
N ASP A 52 4.06 4.49 -6.98
CA ASP A 52 2.77 3.88 -7.30
C ASP A 52 2.04 4.68 -8.40
N LEU A 53 2.08 6.03 -8.32
CA LEU A 53 1.51 6.91 -9.35
C LEU A 53 2.30 6.83 -10.66
N TYR A 54 3.62 6.84 -10.58
CA TYR A 54 4.51 6.69 -11.74
C TYR A 54 4.28 5.35 -12.46
N PHE A 55 4.15 4.29 -11.69
CA PHE A 55 3.94 2.96 -12.25
C PHE A 55 2.56 2.83 -12.91
N TRP A 56 1.53 3.43 -12.29
CA TRP A 56 0.21 3.57 -12.93
C TRP A 56 0.27 4.43 -14.20
N SER A 57 1.05 5.53 -14.23
CA SER A 57 1.14 6.37 -15.42
C SER A 57 1.79 5.64 -16.59
N CYS A 58 2.83 4.83 -16.32
CA CYS A 58 3.43 3.95 -17.33
C CYS A 58 2.42 2.94 -17.88
N TYR A 59 1.50 2.42 -17.06
CA TYR A 59 0.41 1.56 -17.52
C TYR A 59 -0.59 2.30 -18.42
N GLY A 60 -0.83 3.58 -18.16
CA GLY A 60 -1.65 4.48 -18.97
C GLY A 60 -1.07 4.78 -20.35
N GLU A 61 0.21 5.12 -20.38
CA GLU A 61 0.86 5.77 -21.53
C GLU A 61 1.67 4.81 -22.41
N GLN A 62 2.20 3.72 -21.84
CA GLN A 62 3.07 2.79 -22.57
C GLN A 62 2.27 1.62 -23.18
N SER A 63 2.78 1.08 -24.29
CA SER A 63 2.27 -0.18 -24.82
C SER A 63 2.57 -1.34 -23.86
N PHE A 64 1.78 -2.42 -23.95
CA PHE A 64 1.99 -3.63 -23.15
C PHE A 64 3.44 -4.13 -23.19
N LEU A 65 4.07 -4.15 -24.37
CA LEU A 65 5.44 -4.63 -24.53
C LEU A 65 6.46 -3.71 -23.85
N GLN A 66 6.29 -2.40 -23.94
CA GLN A 66 7.18 -1.43 -23.29
C GLN A 66 7.09 -1.52 -21.76
N TYR A 67 5.87 -1.68 -21.24
CA TYR A 67 5.63 -1.79 -19.81
C TYR A 67 6.18 -3.10 -19.23
N VAL A 68 5.86 -4.24 -19.85
CA VAL A 68 6.25 -5.56 -19.34
C VAL A 68 7.72 -5.87 -19.61
N PHE A 69 8.26 -5.42 -20.76
CA PHE A 69 9.64 -5.62 -21.16
C PHE A 69 10.35 -4.28 -21.38
N PRO A 70 10.67 -3.53 -20.31
CA PRO A 70 11.31 -2.23 -20.42
C PRO A 70 12.81 -2.38 -20.73
N VAL A 71 13.13 -2.71 -21.99
CA VAL A 71 14.50 -2.82 -22.50
C VAL A 71 15.18 -1.45 -22.43
N GLY A 72 16.40 -1.39 -21.90
CA GLY A 72 17.14 -0.14 -21.69
C GLY A 72 16.81 0.58 -20.38
N SER A 73 15.92 0.04 -19.54
CA SER A 73 15.68 0.55 -18.19
C SER A 73 16.77 0.14 -17.21
N THR A 74 16.84 0.81 -16.05
CA THR A 74 17.73 0.45 -14.94
C THR A 74 17.39 -0.90 -14.31
N ARG A 75 16.14 -1.36 -14.46
CA ARG A 75 15.62 -2.60 -13.87
C ARG A 75 14.78 -3.36 -14.90
N PHE A 76 14.96 -4.67 -14.94
CA PHE A 76 14.20 -5.58 -15.81
C PHE A 76 13.54 -6.67 -14.97
N ARG A 77 12.30 -6.43 -14.57
CA ARG A 77 11.50 -7.30 -13.70
C ARG A 77 10.22 -7.76 -14.39
N PHE A 78 10.36 -8.35 -15.59
CA PHE A 78 9.22 -8.60 -16.48
C PHE A 78 8.11 -9.46 -15.87
N LEU A 79 8.43 -10.40 -14.95
CA LEU A 79 7.41 -11.20 -14.28
C LEU A 79 6.60 -10.37 -13.29
N TYR A 80 7.26 -9.47 -12.56
CA TYR A 80 6.55 -8.51 -11.72
C TYR A 80 5.73 -7.55 -12.57
N TYR A 81 6.32 -6.96 -13.63
CA TYR A 81 5.62 -6.02 -14.49
C TYR A 81 4.40 -6.66 -15.18
N LEU A 82 4.49 -7.92 -15.60
CA LEU A 82 3.33 -8.66 -16.11
C LEU A 82 2.24 -8.82 -15.05
N ALA A 83 2.60 -9.25 -13.84
CA ALA A 83 1.62 -9.43 -12.76
C ALA A 83 0.96 -8.11 -12.38
N ALA A 84 1.72 -7.03 -12.32
CA ALA A 84 1.20 -5.72 -11.98
C ALA A 84 0.38 -5.10 -13.11
N TRP A 85 0.71 -5.38 -14.38
CA TRP A 85 -0.16 -5.02 -15.52
C TRP A 85 -1.53 -5.69 -15.40
N LEU A 86 -1.57 -6.97 -15.01
CA LEU A 86 -2.81 -7.71 -14.78
C LEU A 86 -3.59 -7.15 -13.57
N GLU A 87 -2.90 -6.82 -12.49
CA GLU A 87 -3.50 -6.17 -11.31
C GLU A 87 -4.16 -4.84 -11.71
N MET A 88 -3.42 -3.98 -12.42
CA MET A 88 -3.93 -2.70 -12.93
C MET A 88 -5.14 -2.89 -13.87
N ALA A 89 -5.13 -3.92 -14.72
CA ALA A 89 -6.25 -4.23 -15.61
C ALA A 89 -7.52 -4.68 -14.86
N VAL A 90 -7.37 -5.28 -13.68
CA VAL A 90 -8.48 -5.68 -12.80
C VAL A 90 -8.96 -4.50 -11.95
N VAL A 91 -8.05 -3.72 -11.38
CA VAL A 91 -8.36 -2.58 -10.49
C VAL A 91 -8.93 -1.39 -11.27
N ARG A 92 -8.42 -1.12 -12.48
CA ARG A 92 -8.81 0.01 -13.33
C ARG A 92 -8.73 1.34 -12.58
N ASN A 93 -9.83 2.09 -12.49
CA ASN A 93 -9.91 3.36 -11.79
C ASN A 93 -10.37 3.22 -10.32
N HIS A 94 -10.56 1.99 -9.82
CA HIS A 94 -10.97 1.73 -8.44
C HIS A 94 -9.76 1.62 -7.51
N VAL A 95 -9.02 2.71 -7.30
CA VAL A 95 -7.77 2.76 -6.49
C VAL A 95 -7.90 2.05 -5.14
N GLY A 96 -9.05 2.17 -4.47
CA GLY A 96 -9.33 1.49 -3.20
C GLY A 96 -9.24 -0.04 -3.23
N TRP A 97 -9.19 -0.69 -4.40
CA TRP A 97 -9.12 -2.15 -4.53
C TRP A 97 -7.71 -2.74 -4.38
N PHE A 98 -6.65 -1.93 -4.46
CA PHE A 98 -5.27 -2.42 -4.28
C PHE A 98 -5.07 -3.07 -2.91
N VAL A 99 -5.52 -2.42 -1.84
CA VAL A 99 -5.33 -2.94 -0.47
C VAL A 99 -6.10 -4.25 -0.24
N PRO A 100 -7.41 -4.37 -0.55
CA PRO A 100 -8.12 -5.64 -0.47
C PRO A 100 -7.44 -6.76 -1.27
N PHE A 101 -6.96 -6.48 -2.48
CA PHE A 101 -6.24 -7.45 -3.29
C PHE A 101 -4.94 -7.92 -2.62
N ASN A 102 -4.14 -6.97 -2.11
CA ASN A 102 -2.93 -7.26 -1.35
C ASN A 102 -3.19 -8.08 -0.07
N ILE A 103 -4.29 -7.81 0.64
CA ILE A 103 -4.73 -8.59 1.81
C ILE A 103 -5.04 -10.04 1.40
N LEU A 104 -5.77 -10.24 0.30
CA LEU A 104 -6.09 -11.58 -0.20
C LEU A 104 -4.83 -12.35 -0.61
N LEU A 105 -3.88 -11.69 -1.27
CA LEU A 105 -2.58 -12.29 -1.59
C LEU A 105 -1.80 -12.69 -0.33
N ASN A 106 -1.75 -11.82 0.68
CA ASN A 106 -1.10 -12.13 1.95
C ASN A 106 -1.78 -13.29 2.67
N ALA A 107 -3.11 -13.38 2.65
CA ALA A 107 -3.83 -14.52 3.18
C ALA A 107 -3.45 -15.83 2.44
N ALA A 108 -3.30 -15.80 1.11
CA ALA A 108 -2.86 -16.96 0.33
C ALA A 108 -1.41 -17.37 0.64
N VAL A 109 -0.52 -16.41 0.87
CA VAL A 109 0.85 -16.68 1.34
C VAL A 109 0.83 -17.29 2.75
N SER A 110 0.00 -16.76 3.65
CA SER A 110 -0.19 -17.33 4.99
C SER A 110 -0.70 -18.78 4.94
N TRP A 111 -1.61 -19.10 4.02
CA TRP A 111 -2.06 -20.48 3.80
C TRP A 111 -0.91 -21.39 3.34
N SER A 112 -0.04 -20.90 2.46
CA SER A 112 1.17 -21.63 2.04
C SER A 112 2.10 -21.90 3.23
N ILE A 113 2.36 -20.87 4.05
CA ILE A 113 3.17 -20.97 5.28
C ILE A 113 2.53 -21.95 6.27
N TYR A 114 1.20 -21.92 6.42
CA TYR A 114 0.44 -22.87 7.24
C TYR A 114 0.69 -24.31 6.81
N PHE A 115 0.57 -24.61 5.51
CA PHE A 115 0.78 -25.96 5.00
C PHE A 115 2.23 -26.43 5.14
N ILE A 116 3.20 -25.55 4.87
CA ILE A 116 4.63 -25.85 5.03
C ILE A 116 4.96 -26.07 6.52
N GLY A 117 4.58 -25.14 7.39
CA GLY A 117 4.78 -25.23 8.83
C GLY A 117 4.13 -26.47 9.43
N ARG A 118 2.91 -26.84 9.00
CA ARG A 118 2.25 -28.10 9.37
C ARG A 118 3.07 -29.31 8.95
N ARG A 119 3.60 -29.32 7.72
CA ARG A 119 4.39 -30.46 7.21
C ARG A 119 5.71 -30.61 7.95
N LEU A 120 6.40 -29.51 8.25
CA LEU A 120 7.66 -29.49 9.01
C LEU A 120 7.45 -29.93 10.46
N SER A 121 6.44 -29.38 11.14
CA SER A 121 6.13 -29.66 12.55
C SER A 121 5.35 -30.97 12.76
N ARG A 122 4.74 -31.50 11.69
CA ARG A 122 3.73 -32.57 11.73
C ARG A 122 2.54 -32.22 12.64
N ALA A 123 2.24 -30.93 12.85
CA ALA A 123 1.20 -30.45 13.74
C ALA A 123 0.40 -29.29 13.12
N LYS A 124 -0.93 -29.40 13.08
CA LYS A 124 -1.81 -28.36 12.49
C LYS A 124 -1.69 -27.04 13.24
N GLY A 125 -1.66 -27.08 14.58
CA GLY A 125 -1.56 -25.89 15.43
C GLY A 125 -0.27 -25.09 15.20
N ILE A 126 0.89 -25.74 15.08
CA ILE A 126 2.15 -25.05 14.82
C ILE A 126 2.14 -24.39 13.43
N GLY A 127 1.63 -25.09 12.41
CA GLY A 127 1.43 -24.47 11.10
C GLY A 127 0.53 -23.24 11.18
N PHE A 128 -0.56 -23.31 11.94
CA PHE A 128 -1.49 -22.18 12.12
C PHE A 128 -0.82 -21.00 12.82
N LEU A 129 -0.02 -21.27 13.86
CA LEU A 129 0.76 -20.26 14.55
C LEU A 129 1.82 -19.59 13.65
N CYS A 130 2.49 -20.34 12.77
CA CYS A 130 3.40 -19.77 11.76
C CYS A 130 2.67 -18.83 10.79
N GLY A 131 1.53 -19.28 10.23
CA GLY A 131 0.72 -18.45 9.34
C GLY A 131 0.15 -17.22 10.05
N SER A 132 -0.13 -17.34 11.35
CA SER A 132 -0.64 -16.23 12.14
C SER A 132 0.44 -15.18 12.42
N MET A 133 1.62 -15.62 12.86
CA MET A 133 2.78 -14.75 13.09
C MET A 133 3.21 -13.99 11.85
N PHE A 134 3.11 -14.61 10.67
CA PHE A 134 3.30 -13.92 9.39
C PHE A 134 2.33 -12.74 9.27
N LEU A 135 1.02 -13.00 9.28
CA LEU A 135 0.00 -11.96 9.05
C LEU A 135 0.03 -10.81 10.06
N ILE A 136 0.29 -11.10 11.35
CA ILE A 136 0.33 -10.07 12.38
C ILE A 136 1.62 -9.24 12.35
N SER A 137 2.65 -9.68 11.63
CA SER A 137 3.96 -9.02 11.67
C SER A 137 3.88 -7.57 11.21
N ARG A 138 4.61 -6.68 11.89
CA ARG A 138 4.82 -5.28 11.48
C ARG A 138 5.56 -5.14 10.14
N MET A 139 6.19 -6.21 9.66
CA MET A 139 6.92 -6.20 8.39
C MET A 139 6.01 -6.21 7.16
N ALA A 140 4.70 -6.46 7.34
CA ALA A 140 3.72 -6.55 6.27
C ALA A 140 3.28 -5.18 5.69
N TYR A 141 3.61 -4.05 6.34
CA TYR A 141 3.12 -2.72 5.93
C TYR A 141 3.32 -2.42 4.44
N TYR A 142 4.49 -2.73 3.88
CA TYR A 142 4.80 -2.49 2.47
C TYR A 142 4.02 -3.40 1.54
N GLN A 143 3.82 -4.67 1.93
CA GLN A 143 3.07 -5.64 1.14
C GLN A 143 1.58 -5.29 1.05
N ILE A 144 1.05 -4.55 2.02
CA ILE A 144 -0.37 -4.20 2.10
C ILE A 144 -0.63 -2.77 1.63
N GLY A 145 0.13 -1.80 2.14
CA GLY A 145 -0.12 -0.37 2.01
C GLY A 145 0.49 0.31 0.79
N GLN A 146 1.00 -0.45 -0.20
CA GLN A 146 1.49 0.10 -1.47
C GLN A 146 1.14 -0.81 -2.64
N VAL A 147 1.01 -0.23 -3.83
CA VAL A 147 0.78 -1.00 -5.08
C VAL A 147 2.00 -1.85 -5.41
N LEU A 148 3.20 -1.31 -5.22
CA LEU A 148 4.46 -2.07 -5.28
C LEU A 148 4.55 -3.23 -4.27
N GLY A 149 3.63 -3.30 -3.30
CA GLY A 149 3.51 -4.41 -2.35
C GLY A 149 3.33 -5.78 -3.00
N LEU A 150 2.74 -5.84 -4.20
CA LEU A 150 2.62 -7.05 -5.00
C LEU A 150 3.99 -7.70 -5.26
N MET A 151 4.99 -6.89 -5.62
CA MET A 151 6.35 -7.37 -5.91
C MET A 151 6.94 -8.10 -4.71
N GLU A 152 6.87 -7.49 -3.53
CA GLU A 152 7.44 -8.05 -2.30
C GLU A 152 6.69 -9.31 -1.86
N THR A 153 5.37 -9.35 -2.06
CA THR A 153 4.54 -10.52 -1.75
C THR A 153 4.89 -11.69 -2.65
N MET A 154 4.97 -11.47 -3.97
CA MET A 154 5.38 -12.48 -4.94
C MET A 154 6.79 -12.99 -4.65
N ALA A 155 7.75 -12.08 -4.43
CA ALA A 155 9.14 -12.45 -4.22
C ALA A 155 9.34 -13.26 -2.94
N LEU A 156 8.68 -12.86 -1.84
CA LEU A 156 8.68 -13.62 -0.59
C LEU A 156 8.09 -15.02 -0.79
N TRP A 157 6.92 -15.12 -1.43
CA TRP A 157 6.27 -16.42 -1.67
C TRP A 157 7.16 -17.34 -2.50
N MET A 158 7.72 -16.85 -3.61
CA MET A 158 8.63 -17.65 -4.46
C MET A 158 9.88 -18.09 -3.70
N ALA A 159 10.49 -17.21 -2.90
CA ALA A 159 11.65 -17.55 -2.09
C ALA A 159 11.35 -18.64 -1.04
N VAL A 160 10.21 -18.54 -0.35
CA VAL A 160 9.74 -19.57 0.59
C VAL A 160 9.46 -20.90 -0.11
N MET A 161 8.89 -20.85 -1.33
CA MET A 161 8.65 -22.06 -2.13
C MET A 161 9.95 -22.71 -2.64
N ILE A 162 10.99 -21.92 -2.97
CA ILE A 162 12.33 -22.43 -3.26
C ILE A 162 12.86 -23.19 -2.05
N LEU A 163 12.85 -22.57 -0.86
CA LEU A 163 13.29 -23.21 0.38
C LEU A 163 12.54 -24.52 0.64
N TRP A 164 11.22 -24.50 0.49
CA TRP A 164 10.36 -25.67 0.69
C TRP A 164 10.67 -26.80 -0.29
N TYR A 165 10.80 -26.50 -1.59
CA TYR A 165 11.11 -27.53 -2.58
C TYR A 165 12.53 -28.09 -2.44
N LEU A 166 13.51 -27.27 -2.08
CA LEU A 166 14.84 -27.75 -1.74
C LEU A 166 14.83 -28.65 -0.51
N PHE A 167 14.05 -28.31 0.52
CA PHE A 167 13.85 -29.18 1.67
C PHE A 167 13.22 -30.52 1.26
N ARG A 168 12.18 -30.52 0.42
CA ARG A 168 11.57 -31.76 -0.08
C ARG A 168 12.55 -32.58 -0.93
N TYR A 169 13.35 -31.94 -1.76
CA TYR A 169 14.40 -32.60 -2.52
C TYR A 169 15.41 -33.31 -1.62
N LEU A 170 15.77 -32.74 -0.47
CA LEU A 170 16.69 -33.38 0.47
C LEU A 170 16.09 -34.54 1.26
N ASN A 171 14.78 -34.53 1.53
CA ASN A 171 14.14 -35.43 2.50
C ASN A 171 13.22 -36.49 1.87
N GLU A 172 12.71 -36.30 0.65
CA GLU A 172 11.78 -37.22 -0.01
C GLU A 172 12.45 -38.11 -1.06
N LYS A 173 11.90 -39.31 -1.28
CA LYS A 173 12.32 -40.25 -2.34
C LYS A 173 11.77 -39.77 -3.69
N ASP A 174 12.51 -40.02 -4.78
CA ASP A 174 12.15 -39.61 -6.16
C ASP A 174 11.78 -38.12 -6.33
N SER A 175 12.51 -37.27 -5.62
CA SER A 175 12.20 -35.86 -5.43
C SER A 175 12.82 -34.91 -6.44
N HIS A 176 13.34 -35.42 -7.57
CA HIS A 176 14.03 -34.67 -8.63
C HIS A 176 13.20 -33.51 -9.19
N VAL A 177 11.88 -33.70 -9.28
CA VAL A 177 10.94 -32.67 -9.74
C VAL A 177 11.03 -31.41 -8.87
N TYR A 178 11.19 -31.56 -7.55
CA TYR A 178 11.28 -30.40 -6.65
C TYR A 178 12.55 -29.57 -6.88
N PHE A 179 13.64 -30.20 -7.30
CA PHE A 179 14.84 -29.45 -7.67
C PHE A 179 14.59 -28.63 -8.94
N TYR A 180 14.03 -29.23 -10.00
CA TYR A 180 13.72 -28.48 -11.23
C TYR A 180 12.68 -27.37 -10.98
N LEU A 181 11.66 -27.62 -10.16
CA LEU A 181 10.72 -26.59 -9.73
C LEU A 181 11.42 -25.45 -8.96
N SER A 182 12.40 -25.77 -8.10
CA SER A 182 13.20 -24.75 -7.42
C SER A 182 14.06 -23.93 -8.39
N CYS A 183 14.60 -24.53 -9.46
CA CYS A 183 15.33 -23.80 -10.50
C CYS A 183 14.40 -22.86 -11.31
N VAL A 184 13.20 -23.31 -11.65
CA VAL A 184 12.18 -22.49 -12.34
C VAL A 184 11.74 -21.32 -11.45
N LEU A 185 11.47 -21.57 -10.17
CA LEU A 185 11.15 -20.52 -9.21
C LEU A 185 12.33 -19.58 -8.98
N TYR A 186 13.56 -20.08 -8.94
CA TYR A 186 14.77 -19.27 -8.82
C TYR A 186 14.92 -18.33 -10.02
N PHE A 187 14.77 -18.85 -11.24
CA PHE A 187 14.75 -18.03 -12.45
C PHE A 187 13.66 -16.96 -12.35
N GLY A 188 12.44 -17.35 -11.98
CA GLY A 188 11.32 -16.42 -11.89
C GLY A 188 11.49 -15.34 -10.81
N VAL A 189 11.93 -15.70 -9.61
CA VAL A 189 12.10 -14.72 -8.52
C VAL A 189 13.16 -13.68 -8.85
N CYS A 190 14.19 -14.03 -9.63
CA CYS A 190 15.18 -13.06 -10.10
C CYS A 190 14.60 -11.97 -11.02
N PHE A 191 13.50 -12.25 -11.71
CA PHE A 191 12.75 -11.29 -12.54
C PHE A 191 11.50 -10.73 -11.85
N VAL A 192 11.26 -11.09 -10.59
CA VAL A 192 10.33 -10.36 -9.71
C VAL A 192 11.13 -9.38 -8.87
N HIS A 193 12.19 -9.86 -8.24
CA HIS A 193 13.11 -9.06 -7.43
C HIS A 193 14.52 -9.64 -7.46
N GLU A 194 15.45 -8.87 -8.02
CA GLU A 194 16.84 -9.24 -8.30
C GLU A 194 17.68 -9.65 -7.09
N ARG A 195 17.33 -9.20 -5.87
CA ARG A 195 18.10 -9.51 -4.67
C ARG A 195 18.19 -11.01 -4.39
N TYR A 196 17.20 -11.77 -4.86
CA TYR A 196 17.15 -13.22 -4.68
C TYR A 196 18.12 -13.99 -5.58
N MET A 197 18.89 -13.32 -6.46
CA MET A 197 20.07 -13.94 -7.08
C MET A 197 21.05 -14.49 -6.04
N ALA A 198 21.07 -13.91 -4.84
CA ALA A 198 21.83 -14.41 -3.70
C ALA A 198 21.47 -15.86 -3.29
N LEU A 199 20.32 -16.41 -3.71
CA LEU A 199 19.90 -17.78 -3.39
C LEU A 199 20.59 -18.84 -4.27
N PHE A 200 21.29 -18.47 -5.33
CA PHE A 200 21.95 -19.44 -6.22
C PHE A 200 22.89 -20.44 -5.50
N PRO A 201 23.76 -20.02 -4.55
CA PRO A 201 24.62 -20.95 -3.81
C PRO A 201 23.83 -22.03 -3.07
N LEU A 202 22.58 -21.77 -2.69
CA LEU A 202 21.71 -22.73 -2.02
C LEU A 202 21.33 -23.90 -2.92
N LEU A 203 21.09 -23.64 -4.22
CA LEU A 203 20.82 -24.69 -5.21
C LEU A 203 22.01 -25.66 -5.31
N LEU A 204 23.23 -25.11 -5.37
CA LEU A 204 24.46 -25.91 -5.42
C LEU A 204 24.69 -26.70 -4.13
N LEU A 205 24.48 -26.07 -2.97
CA LEU A 205 24.64 -26.71 -1.66
C LEU A 205 23.76 -27.97 -1.55
N VAL A 206 22.52 -27.89 -2.00
CA VAL A 206 21.54 -28.98 -1.90
C VAL A 206 21.94 -30.16 -2.78
N LEU A 207 22.50 -29.92 -3.97
CA LEU A 207 23.08 -30.95 -4.82
C LEU A 207 24.27 -31.65 -4.16
N LEU A 208 25.14 -30.88 -3.49
CA LEU A 208 26.27 -31.42 -2.72
C LEU A 208 25.78 -32.28 -1.55
N PHE A 209 24.77 -31.82 -0.81
CA PHE A 209 24.18 -32.55 0.31
C PHE A 209 23.52 -33.86 -0.12
N LYS A 210 22.85 -33.89 -1.28
CA LYS A 210 22.28 -35.13 -1.84
C LYS A 210 23.33 -35.99 -2.54
N ARG A 211 24.55 -35.46 -2.76
CA ARG A 211 25.62 -36.09 -3.55
C ARG A 211 25.13 -36.51 -4.94
N SER A 212 24.41 -35.61 -5.61
CA SER A 212 23.85 -35.91 -6.92
C SER A 212 24.94 -36.09 -7.96
N ARG A 213 24.91 -37.23 -8.66
CA ARG A 213 25.76 -37.52 -9.83
C ARG A 213 25.08 -37.20 -11.16
N LYS A 214 23.82 -36.71 -11.12
CA LYS A 214 23.04 -36.44 -12.33
C LYS A 214 23.47 -35.10 -12.92
N LEU A 215 24.18 -35.14 -14.05
CA LEU A 215 24.65 -33.94 -14.75
C LEU A 215 23.52 -32.97 -15.09
N TRP A 216 22.31 -33.48 -15.38
CA TRP A 216 21.14 -32.65 -15.68
C TRP A 216 20.69 -31.76 -14.53
N GLU A 217 20.88 -32.17 -13.27
CA GLU A 217 20.50 -31.33 -12.12
C GLU A 217 21.50 -30.19 -11.94
N TRP A 218 22.80 -30.50 -12.02
CA TRP A 218 23.85 -29.50 -12.02
C TRP A 218 23.69 -28.51 -13.20
N GLY A 219 23.42 -29.05 -14.39
CA GLY A 219 23.15 -28.28 -15.60
C GLY A 219 21.93 -27.38 -15.43
N ALA A 220 20.82 -27.86 -14.86
CA ALA A 220 19.62 -27.04 -14.64
C ALA A 220 19.86 -25.91 -13.63
N GLY A 221 20.59 -26.18 -12.53
CA GLY A 221 20.98 -25.14 -11.57
C GLY A 221 21.82 -24.05 -12.24
N LEU A 222 22.89 -24.44 -12.95
CA LEU A 222 23.77 -23.50 -13.66
C LEU A 222 23.04 -22.75 -14.77
N LEU A 223 22.24 -23.45 -15.57
CA LEU A 223 21.46 -22.85 -16.67
C LEU A 223 20.48 -21.81 -16.12
N SER A 224 19.79 -22.08 -15.01
CA SER A 224 18.86 -21.12 -14.41
C SER A 224 19.57 -19.80 -14.02
N PHE A 225 20.79 -19.88 -13.48
CA PHE A 225 21.59 -18.70 -13.16
C PHE A 225 22.11 -18.01 -14.43
N LEU A 226 22.72 -18.75 -15.34
CA LEU A 226 23.29 -18.19 -16.57
C LEU A 226 22.23 -17.50 -17.44
N LEU A 227 21.04 -18.09 -17.56
CA LEU A 227 19.94 -17.46 -18.29
C LEU A 227 19.53 -16.12 -17.68
N VAL A 228 19.48 -16.01 -16.34
CA VAL A 228 19.21 -14.73 -15.67
C VAL A 228 20.29 -13.70 -16.04
N GLN A 229 21.57 -14.08 -15.95
CA GLN A 229 22.68 -13.16 -16.26
C GLN A 229 22.68 -12.73 -17.73
N ILE A 230 22.43 -13.66 -18.65
CA ILE A 230 22.37 -13.40 -20.10
C ILE A 230 21.24 -12.43 -20.42
N ILE A 231 20.02 -12.71 -19.95
CA ILE A 231 18.87 -11.84 -20.23
C ILE A 231 19.12 -10.43 -19.69
N ARG A 232 19.63 -10.30 -18.45
CA ARG A 232 19.94 -9.00 -17.86
C ARG A 232 21.03 -8.24 -18.61
N ALA A 233 22.09 -8.94 -19.06
CA ALA A 233 23.14 -8.33 -19.86
C ALA A 233 22.58 -7.77 -21.17
N PHE A 234 21.69 -8.50 -21.84
CA PHE A 234 21.05 -8.04 -23.08
C PHE A 234 20.00 -6.94 -22.87
N THR A 235 19.30 -6.90 -21.72
CA THR A 235 18.19 -5.96 -21.52
C THR A 235 18.56 -4.69 -20.78
N ILE A 236 19.49 -4.74 -19.83
CA ILE A 236 19.92 -3.61 -18.98
C ILE A 236 21.36 -3.18 -19.32
N GLY A 237 22.16 -4.03 -19.98
CA GLY A 237 23.58 -3.76 -20.21
C GLY A 237 24.46 -3.96 -18.95
N SER A 238 23.91 -4.50 -17.85
CA SER A 238 24.67 -4.78 -16.63
C SER A 238 24.33 -6.15 -16.02
N ILE A 239 25.34 -6.75 -15.38
CA ILE A 239 25.26 -8.07 -14.73
C ILE A 239 25.03 -7.92 -13.21
N LEU A 240 25.38 -6.77 -12.64
CA LEU A 240 25.21 -6.47 -11.22
C LEU A 240 23.78 -5.96 -10.94
N PRO A 241 23.18 -6.30 -9.80
CA PRO A 241 21.92 -5.70 -9.36
C PRO A 241 22.07 -4.19 -9.11
N ALA A 242 21.03 -3.44 -9.45
CA ALA A 242 20.91 -2.04 -9.07
C ALA A 242 20.82 -1.95 -7.54
N GLY A 243 21.46 -0.94 -6.98
CA GLY A 243 21.35 -0.59 -5.56
C GLY A 243 20.01 0.09 -5.24
N THR A 244 19.90 0.51 -3.99
CA THR A 244 18.71 1.19 -3.45
C THR A 244 18.85 2.70 -3.61
N GLY A 245 17.82 3.37 -4.14
CA GLY A 245 17.86 4.82 -4.38
C GLY A 245 18.53 5.26 -5.68
N GLY A 246 18.55 4.41 -6.71
CA GLY A 246 19.07 4.77 -8.04
C GLY A 246 20.59 4.60 -8.23
N THR A 247 21.32 4.16 -7.20
CA THR A 247 22.77 3.87 -7.26
C THR A 247 23.05 2.44 -7.71
N GLN A 248 24.27 2.12 -8.13
CA GLN A 248 24.71 0.73 -8.28
C GLN A 248 25.21 0.18 -6.94
N VAL A 249 25.05 -1.14 -6.72
CA VAL A 249 25.54 -1.83 -5.52
C VAL A 249 27.05 -1.63 -5.32
N ALA A 250 27.81 -1.51 -6.41
CA ALA A 250 29.25 -1.29 -6.36
C ALA A 250 29.62 0.08 -5.74
N ASP A 251 28.78 1.09 -5.91
CA ASP A 251 29.07 2.48 -5.50
C ASP A 251 28.67 2.77 -4.05
N THR A 252 27.91 1.87 -3.42
CA THR A 252 27.33 2.06 -2.07
C THR A 252 27.85 1.05 -1.03
N PHE A 253 28.80 0.19 -1.42
CA PHE A 253 29.28 -0.90 -0.56
C PHE A 253 30.32 -0.43 0.47
N SER A 254 29.90 -0.41 1.74
CA SER A 254 30.79 -0.30 2.90
C SER A 254 30.67 -1.58 3.75
N LEU A 255 31.81 -2.23 4.04
CA LEU A 255 31.85 -3.46 4.83
C LEU A 255 31.32 -3.27 6.26
N ALA A 256 31.64 -2.13 6.88
CA ALA A 256 31.21 -1.82 8.24
C ALA A 256 29.69 -1.60 8.31
N ASP A 257 29.13 -0.86 7.35
CA ASP A 257 27.69 -0.59 7.28
C ASP A 257 26.91 -1.85 6.94
N THR A 258 27.40 -2.68 6.01
CA THR A 258 26.80 -3.97 5.67
C THR A 258 26.68 -4.87 6.91
N PHE A 259 27.71 -4.91 7.76
CA PHE A 259 27.66 -5.70 8.99
C PHE A 259 26.68 -5.13 10.02
N LYS A 260 26.66 -3.80 10.20
CA LYS A 260 25.68 -3.11 11.06
C LYS A 260 24.24 -3.37 10.60
N TYR A 261 24.01 -3.34 9.29
CA TYR A 261 22.72 -3.62 8.67
C TYR A 261 22.31 -5.08 8.84
N ALA A 262 23.24 -6.03 8.69
CA ALA A 262 22.98 -7.43 8.97
C ALA A 262 22.57 -7.68 10.44
N LEU A 263 23.28 -7.06 11.40
CA LEU A 263 22.91 -7.12 12.82
C LEU A 263 21.53 -6.51 13.10
N SER A 264 21.22 -5.38 12.46
CA SER A 264 19.91 -4.73 12.58
C SER A 264 18.78 -5.64 12.06
N GLN A 265 19.00 -6.36 10.95
CA GLN A 265 18.05 -7.33 10.43
C GLN A 265 17.84 -8.53 11.36
N ILE A 266 18.92 -9.04 11.95
CA ILE A 266 18.82 -10.10 12.97
C ILE A 266 17.98 -9.61 14.14
N ALA A 267 18.25 -8.39 14.64
CA ALA A 267 17.48 -7.78 15.72
C ALA A 267 15.98 -7.67 15.37
N TYR A 268 15.65 -7.25 14.14
CA TYR A 268 14.25 -7.17 13.68
C TYR A 268 13.54 -8.53 13.70
N VAL A 269 14.23 -9.62 13.32
CA VAL A 269 13.69 -10.99 13.38
C VAL A 269 13.36 -11.42 14.82
N PHE A 270 14.13 -10.94 15.80
CA PHE A 270 13.89 -11.14 17.24
C PHE A 270 12.97 -10.07 17.87
N GLY A 271 12.21 -9.30 17.07
CA GLY A 271 11.26 -8.33 17.61
C GLY A 271 11.87 -7.01 18.11
N ILE A 272 13.16 -6.80 17.91
CA ILE A 272 13.87 -5.58 18.32
C ILE A 272 13.93 -4.59 17.15
N ASN A 273 13.32 -3.41 17.32
CA ASN A 273 13.35 -2.34 16.32
C ASN A 273 14.66 -1.55 16.36
N ALA A 274 15.69 -2.06 15.70
CA ALA A 274 17.05 -1.52 15.75
C ALA A 274 17.33 -0.31 14.84
N GLY A 275 16.43 0.00 13.90
CA GLY A 275 16.57 1.13 12.98
C GLY A 275 15.96 2.45 13.49
N PRO A 276 16.09 3.53 12.70
CA PRO A 276 15.51 4.82 12.99
C PRO A 276 13.98 4.84 12.78
N GLU A 277 13.32 5.82 13.41
CA GLU A 277 11.85 5.94 13.47
C GLU A 277 11.19 5.93 12.10
N HIS A 278 11.71 6.71 11.15
CA HIS A 278 11.17 6.79 9.80
C HIS A 278 11.20 5.44 9.03
N LEU A 279 11.99 4.44 9.45
CA LEU A 279 12.06 3.11 8.82
C LEU A 279 11.31 2.02 9.58
N ASN A 280 11.02 2.21 10.87
CA ASN A 280 10.40 1.17 11.71
C ASN A 280 9.29 1.63 12.66
N GLY A 281 8.87 2.88 12.56
CA GLY A 281 7.75 3.50 13.28
C GLY A 281 8.08 3.86 14.72
N CYS A 282 8.63 2.93 15.49
CA CYS A 282 9.07 3.15 16.87
C CYS A 282 10.40 2.43 17.12
N PRO A 283 11.50 3.17 17.35
CA PRO A 283 12.79 2.60 17.72
C PRO A 283 12.75 1.88 19.07
N TRP A 284 13.56 0.84 19.23
CA TRP A 284 13.66 0.06 20.48
C TRP A 284 13.92 0.92 21.71
N GLY A 285 14.71 1.99 21.59
CA GLY A 285 15.00 2.92 22.68
C GLY A 285 13.72 3.53 23.27
N GLN A 286 12.76 3.88 22.42
CA GLN A 286 11.50 4.53 22.77
C GLN A 286 10.41 3.55 23.23
N SER A 287 10.56 2.25 22.93
CA SER A 287 9.55 1.24 23.31
C SER A 287 9.36 1.13 24.84
N PRO A 288 8.12 1.00 25.34
CA PRO A 288 7.81 0.80 26.75
C PRO A 288 8.50 -0.45 27.33
N LEU A 289 8.79 -0.42 28.63
CA LEU A 289 9.41 -1.56 29.34
C LEU A 289 8.58 -2.85 29.25
N ALA A 290 7.25 -2.74 29.22
CA ALA A 290 6.37 -3.89 29.06
C ALA A 290 6.57 -4.59 27.69
N ILE A 291 6.67 -3.81 26.61
CA ILE A 291 6.92 -4.33 25.25
C ILE A 291 8.31 -4.98 25.19
N LYS A 292 9.33 -4.33 25.78
CA LYS A 292 10.68 -4.88 25.88
C LYS A 292 10.69 -6.22 26.65
N GLY A 293 9.98 -6.29 27.78
CA GLY A 293 9.83 -7.51 28.58
C GLY A 293 9.16 -8.64 27.80
N LEU A 294 8.10 -8.34 27.04
CA LEU A 294 7.41 -9.33 26.20
C LEU A 294 8.32 -9.89 25.10
N VAL A 295 9.11 -9.05 24.44
CA VAL A 295 10.12 -9.49 23.46
C VAL A 295 11.14 -10.42 24.11
N LEU A 296 11.70 -10.05 25.27
CA LEU A 296 12.67 -10.90 25.97
C LEU A 296 12.07 -12.26 26.41
N LEU A 297 10.79 -12.27 26.82
CA LEU A 297 10.08 -13.52 27.15
C LEU A 297 9.83 -14.38 25.91
N ALA A 298 9.49 -13.77 24.77
CA ALA A 298 9.36 -14.44 23.49
C ALA A 298 10.68 -15.06 23.03
N ASP A 299 11.77 -14.30 23.12
CA ASP A 299 13.12 -14.76 22.81
C ASP A 299 13.60 -15.87 23.74
N ALA A 300 13.23 -15.81 25.03
CA ALA A 300 13.49 -16.90 25.98
C ALA A 300 12.76 -18.19 25.55
N CYS A 301 11.52 -18.10 25.05
CA CYS A 301 10.80 -19.26 24.51
C CYS A 301 11.49 -19.86 23.28
N ILE A 302 11.97 -19.01 22.36
CA ILE A 302 12.79 -19.44 21.22
C ILE A 302 14.06 -20.14 21.71
N ALA A 303 14.77 -19.53 22.65
CA ALA A 303 16.02 -20.06 23.20
C ALA A 303 15.82 -21.45 23.82
N VAL A 304 14.72 -21.67 24.56
CA VAL A 304 14.39 -23.00 25.11
C VAL A 304 14.24 -24.06 24.00
N ILE A 305 13.53 -23.73 22.91
CA ILE A 305 13.34 -24.66 21.78
C ILE A 305 14.67 -24.92 21.07
N VAL A 306 15.47 -23.87 20.81
CA VAL A 306 16.77 -23.98 20.15
C VAL A 306 17.74 -24.81 20.99
N LEU A 307 17.84 -24.55 22.29
CA LEU A 307 18.71 -25.31 23.20
C LEU A 307 18.30 -26.79 23.25
N ALA A 308 17.00 -27.07 23.37
CA ALA A 308 16.50 -28.44 23.33
C ALA A 308 16.83 -29.14 22.01
N PHE A 309 16.68 -28.43 20.88
CA PHE A 309 17.00 -28.96 19.56
C PHE A 309 18.50 -29.26 19.42
N VAL A 310 19.38 -28.36 19.90
CA VAL A 310 20.83 -28.57 19.93
C VAL A 310 21.19 -29.76 20.81
N VAL A 311 20.57 -29.89 21.98
CA VAL A 311 20.76 -31.06 22.86
C VAL A 311 20.33 -32.35 22.16
N LYS A 312 19.18 -32.35 21.46
CA LYS A 312 18.74 -33.50 20.66
C LYS A 312 19.78 -33.82 19.57
N LEU A 313 20.22 -32.83 18.83
CA LEU A 313 21.19 -32.96 17.73
C LEU A 313 22.52 -33.57 18.21
N VAL A 314 23.02 -33.16 19.37
CA VAL A 314 24.27 -33.66 19.96
C VAL A 314 24.11 -35.08 20.51
N ARG A 315 22.97 -35.37 21.15
CA ARG A 315 22.69 -36.67 21.78
C ARG A 315 22.18 -37.73 20.79
N GLU A 316 21.81 -37.35 19.58
CA GLU A 316 21.31 -38.27 18.56
C GLU A 316 22.39 -39.29 18.16
N LYS A 317 22.09 -40.57 18.42
CA LYS A 317 23.00 -41.70 18.16
C LYS A 317 22.90 -42.20 16.71
N ARG A 318 21.75 -42.00 16.06
CA ARG A 318 21.54 -42.40 14.66
C ARG A 318 22.32 -41.47 13.74
N LYS A 319 23.51 -41.89 13.31
CA LYS A 319 24.44 -41.08 12.49
C LYS A 319 23.76 -40.49 11.25
N ASP A 320 23.02 -41.30 10.49
CA ASP A 320 22.34 -40.85 9.27
C ASP A 320 21.25 -39.81 9.56
N TYR A 321 20.48 -40.02 10.63
CA TYR A 321 19.45 -39.08 11.06
C TYR A 321 20.05 -37.75 11.52
N ARG A 322 21.12 -37.80 12.32
CA ARG A 322 21.85 -36.61 12.77
C ARG A 322 22.44 -35.82 11.60
N VAL A 323 23.01 -36.49 10.62
CA VAL A 323 23.51 -35.84 9.39
C VAL A 323 22.38 -35.19 8.61
N GLN A 324 21.20 -35.82 8.53
CA GLN A 324 20.04 -35.22 7.90
C GLN A 324 19.55 -33.97 8.64
N MET A 325 19.50 -34.01 9.97
CA MET A 325 19.16 -32.83 10.79
C MET A 325 20.15 -31.68 10.55
N LEU A 326 21.44 -31.97 10.46
CA LEU A 326 22.48 -30.98 10.15
C LEU A 326 22.27 -30.37 8.76
N LYS A 327 22.06 -31.20 7.73
CA LYS A 327 21.79 -30.72 6.35
C LYS A 327 20.58 -29.79 6.29
N ASN A 328 19.48 -30.20 6.94
CA ASN A 328 18.26 -29.39 7.00
C ASN A 328 18.50 -28.07 7.76
N SER A 329 19.20 -28.11 8.90
CA SER A 329 19.53 -26.91 9.67
C SER A 329 20.41 -25.95 8.86
N THR A 330 21.43 -26.47 8.16
CA THR A 330 22.28 -25.66 7.28
C THR A 330 21.49 -25.06 6.12
N LEU A 331 20.53 -25.78 5.54
CA LEU A 331 19.64 -25.24 4.50
C LEU A 331 18.87 -24.01 5.01
N PHE A 332 18.21 -24.10 6.17
CA PHE A 332 17.45 -22.98 6.74
C PHE A 332 18.35 -21.81 7.16
N ILE A 333 19.48 -22.09 7.83
CA ILE A 333 20.40 -21.06 8.29
C ILE A 333 21.04 -20.34 7.10
N LEU A 334 21.50 -21.07 6.09
CA LEU A 334 22.12 -20.46 4.91
C LEU A 334 21.09 -19.68 4.09
N PHE A 335 19.87 -20.20 3.88
CA PHE A 335 18.81 -19.44 3.21
C PHE A 335 18.54 -18.11 3.92
N THR A 336 18.37 -18.15 5.24
CA THR A 336 18.12 -16.95 6.06
C THR A 336 19.30 -15.98 5.98
N GLY A 337 20.53 -16.49 6.08
CA GLY A 337 21.76 -15.69 5.95
C GLY A 337 21.92 -15.04 4.58
N LEU A 338 21.60 -15.75 3.49
CA LEU A 338 21.63 -15.21 2.13
C LEU A 338 20.56 -14.13 1.93
N CYS A 339 19.36 -14.32 2.48
CA CYS A 339 18.32 -13.29 2.48
C CYS A 339 18.80 -12.02 3.22
N ILE A 340 19.34 -12.16 4.44
CA ILE A 340 19.88 -11.04 5.23
C ILE A 340 21.05 -10.36 4.51
N ALA A 341 21.98 -11.13 3.94
CA ALA A 341 23.11 -10.59 3.21
C ALA A 341 22.64 -9.78 2.00
N SER A 342 21.69 -10.30 1.21
CA SER A 342 21.18 -9.64 0.01
C SER A 342 20.53 -8.28 0.28
N SER A 343 19.89 -8.12 1.44
CA SER A 343 19.23 -6.88 1.86
C SER A 343 20.15 -5.93 2.63
N SER A 344 21.29 -6.41 3.13
CA SER A 344 22.25 -5.60 3.91
C SER A 344 23.25 -4.84 3.04
N VAL A 345 23.35 -5.16 1.75
CA VAL A 345 24.25 -4.53 0.76
C VAL A 345 23.66 -3.19 0.23
N THR A 346 22.83 -2.55 1.04
CA THR A 346 22.03 -1.37 0.68
C THR A 346 22.38 -0.20 1.59
N ILE A 347 21.86 0.99 1.28
CA ILE A 347 22.16 2.21 2.06
C ILE A 347 21.40 2.29 3.39
N ARG A 348 20.36 1.47 3.59
CA ARG A 348 19.48 1.48 4.78
C ARG A 348 18.79 0.12 4.94
N VAL A 349 18.28 -0.24 6.11
CA VAL A 349 17.51 -1.48 6.29
C VAL A 349 16.03 -1.17 6.40
N GLU A 350 15.24 -1.64 5.43
CA GLU A 350 13.78 -1.52 5.47
C GLU A 350 13.14 -2.82 5.96
N MET A 351 12.10 -2.70 6.79
CA MET A 351 11.40 -3.83 7.38
C MET A 351 10.79 -4.77 6.31
N ARG A 352 10.41 -4.26 5.13
CA ARG A 352 9.94 -5.08 4.00
C ARG A 352 10.94 -6.16 3.57
N TRP A 353 12.23 -5.90 3.73
CA TRP A 353 13.26 -6.85 3.31
C TRP A 353 13.51 -7.95 4.33
N VAL A 354 13.21 -7.69 5.60
CA VAL A 354 13.39 -8.64 6.71
C VAL A 354 12.33 -9.73 6.70
N TYR A 355 11.17 -9.47 6.09
CA TYR A 355 10.00 -10.32 6.23
C TYR A 355 10.22 -11.77 5.77
N VAL A 356 10.97 -11.98 4.68
CA VAL A 356 11.33 -13.33 4.20
C VAL A 356 12.22 -14.08 5.19
N SER A 357 13.12 -13.37 5.88
CA SER A 357 14.00 -13.93 6.92
C SER A 357 13.19 -14.32 8.16
N LEU A 358 12.20 -13.52 8.55
CA LEU A 358 11.26 -13.87 9.62
C LEU A 358 10.48 -15.15 9.27
N VAL A 359 9.94 -15.25 8.06
CA VAL A 359 9.20 -16.46 7.62
C VAL A 359 10.10 -17.69 7.63
N SER A 360 11.32 -17.57 7.12
CA SER A 360 12.31 -18.66 7.19
C SER A 360 12.60 -19.09 8.63
N ALA A 361 12.79 -18.13 9.55
CA ALA A 361 13.02 -18.41 10.96
C ALA A 361 11.81 -19.11 11.63
N LEU A 362 10.58 -18.68 11.33
CA LEU A 362 9.35 -19.33 11.82
C LEU A 362 9.22 -20.77 11.30
N LEU A 363 9.53 -21.01 10.02
CA LEU A 363 9.52 -22.34 9.43
C LEU A 363 10.64 -23.22 10.00
N PHE A 364 11.81 -22.66 10.29
CA PHE A 364 12.88 -23.38 10.97
C PHE A 364 12.50 -23.74 12.41
N LEU A 365 11.80 -22.86 13.12
CA LEU A 365 11.25 -23.15 14.45
C LEU A 365 10.21 -24.28 14.39
N ALA A 366 9.34 -24.28 13.38
CA ALA A 366 8.40 -25.37 13.13
C ALA A 366 9.11 -26.70 12.82
N TYR A 367 10.20 -26.66 12.07
CA TYR A 367 11.07 -27.81 11.84
C TYR A 367 11.69 -28.33 13.15
N MET A 368 12.28 -27.46 13.97
CA MET A 368 12.86 -27.83 15.27
C MET A 368 11.83 -28.49 16.20
N TYR A 369 10.60 -27.95 16.26
CA TYR A 369 9.50 -28.58 16.99
C TYR A 369 9.16 -29.97 16.44
N GLY A 370 9.10 -30.12 15.11
CA GLY A 370 8.82 -31.40 14.46
C GLY A 370 9.86 -32.47 14.78
N GLU A 371 11.12 -32.06 14.88
CA GLU A 371 12.22 -32.89 15.33
C GLU A 371 12.11 -33.22 16.82
N LEU A 372 11.85 -32.25 17.69
CA LEU A 372 11.71 -32.48 19.14
C LEU A 372 10.53 -33.39 19.50
N THR A 373 9.49 -33.43 18.67
CA THR A 373 8.32 -34.31 18.84
C THR A 373 8.38 -35.58 18.00
N GLU A 374 9.51 -35.87 17.37
CA GLU A 374 9.71 -37.11 16.59
C GLU A 374 9.49 -38.35 17.48
N GLY A 375 8.76 -39.33 16.95
CA GLY A 375 8.40 -40.57 17.67
C GLY A 375 7.12 -40.47 18.50
N VAL A 376 6.59 -39.26 18.74
CA VAL A 376 5.30 -39.08 19.41
C VAL A 376 4.16 -39.18 18.40
N LYS A 377 3.24 -40.14 18.61
CA LYS A 377 2.07 -40.31 17.75
C LYS A 377 1.21 -39.02 17.74
N PRO A 378 0.61 -38.64 16.60
CA PRO A 378 -0.27 -37.46 16.53
C PRO A 378 -1.42 -37.46 17.54
N GLU A 379 -1.94 -38.65 17.86
CA GLU A 379 -3.02 -38.87 18.84
C GLU A 379 -2.64 -38.44 20.27
N LEU A 380 -1.34 -38.41 20.60
CA LEU A 380 -0.83 -38.00 21.92
C LEU A 380 -0.64 -36.48 21.97
N TYR A 381 -1.70 -35.72 21.70
CA TYR A 381 -1.66 -34.27 21.56
C TYR A 381 -1.04 -33.57 22.78
N LEU A 382 -1.36 -34.01 24.00
CA LEU A 382 -0.80 -33.46 25.25
C LEU A 382 0.73 -33.58 25.34
N LYS A 383 1.30 -34.71 24.88
CA LYS A 383 2.76 -34.94 24.86
C LYS A 383 3.47 -34.18 23.74
N ARG A 384 2.73 -33.79 22.70
CA ARG A 384 3.25 -32.94 21.62
C ARG A 384 3.15 -31.46 22.02
N LEU A 385 2.10 -31.10 22.75
CA LEU A 385 1.91 -29.77 23.32
C LEU A 385 2.96 -29.48 24.40
N TRP A 386 3.09 -30.33 25.42
CA TRP A 386 4.05 -30.10 26.49
C TRP A 386 5.39 -30.81 26.24
N PRO A 387 6.55 -30.12 26.36
CA PRO A 387 6.73 -28.69 26.63
C PRO A 387 6.86 -27.83 25.36
N TRP A 388 7.18 -28.43 24.21
CA TRP A 388 7.65 -27.69 23.03
C TRP A 388 6.55 -26.88 22.32
N GLY A 389 5.34 -27.42 22.25
CA GLY A 389 4.19 -26.73 21.65
C GLY A 389 3.71 -25.58 22.53
N ALA A 390 3.79 -25.73 23.85
CA ALA A 390 3.53 -24.68 24.81
C ALA A 390 4.57 -23.55 24.66
N ALA A 391 5.86 -23.85 24.56
CA ALA A 391 6.88 -22.83 24.33
C ALA A 391 6.65 -22.06 23.00
N PHE A 392 6.29 -22.75 21.92
CA PHE A 392 5.96 -22.11 20.65
C PHE A 392 4.70 -21.23 20.78
N ALA A 393 3.66 -21.72 21.44
CA ALA A 393 2.44 -20.96 21.67
C ALA A 393 2.70 -19.72 22.54
N CYS A 394 3.49 -19.84 23.61
CA CYS A 394 3.91 -18.72 24.44
C CYS A 394 4.68 -17.66 23.64
N TYR A 395 5.60 -18.08 22.76
CA TYR A 395 6.27 -17.15 21.83
C TYR A 395 5.25 -16.31 21.03
N VAL A 396 4.24 -16.94 20.44
CA VAL A 396 3.20 -16.23 19.68
C VAL A 396 2.35 -15.33 20.58
N VAL A 397 1.96 -15.81 21.76
CA VAL A 397 1.16 -15.03 22.72
C VAL A 397 1.90 -13.79 23.20
N PHE A 398 3.22 -13.89 23.44
CA PHE A 398 4.03 -12.73 23.84
C PHE A 398 4.30 -11.78 22.67
N MET A 399 4.52 -12.30 21.45
CA MET A 399 4.77 -11.47 20.28
C MET A 399 3.51 -10.79 19.73
N LEU A 400 2.31 -11.35 19.92
CA LEU A 400 1.06 -10.75 19.44
C LEU A 400 0.87 -9.28 19.89
N PRO A 401 0.92 -8.93 21.19
CA PRO A 401 0.82 -7.54 21.62
C PRO A 401 2.01 -6.69 21.15
N VAL A 402 3.21 -7.27 21.01
CA VAL A 402 4.39 -6.55 20.50
C VAL A 402 4.20 -6.13 19.04
N GLU A 403 3.75 -7.06 18.19
CA GLU A 403 3.52 -6.77 16.78
C GLU A 403 2.37 -5.77 16.63
N LEU A 404 1.26 -5.94 17.37
CA LEU A 404 0.16 -4.97 17.34
C LEU A 404 0.57 -3.57 17.81
N TYR A 405 1.44 -3.48 18.82
CA TYR A 405 1.99 -2.20 19.30
C TYR A 405 2.78 -1.51 18.20
N TYR A 406 3.78 -2.18 17.61
CA TYR A 406 4.60 -1.56 16.57
C TYR A 406 3.82 -1.25 15.29
N ARG A 407 2.75 -2.00 15.00
CA ARG A 407 1.85 -1.70 13.89
C ARG A 407 1.04 -0.43 14.08
N ALA A 408 0.74 -0.05 15.31
CA ALA A 408 0.08 1.22 15.59
C ALA A 408 0.95 2.43 15.20
N ASP A 409 2.27 2.26 15.12
CA ASP A 409 3.23 3.30 14.73
C ASP A 409 3.50 3.37 13.22
N TYR A 410 2.73 2.66 12.37
CA TYR A 410 2.83 2.78 10.91
C TYR A 410 2.74 4.22 10.38
N PRO A 411 1.92 5.14 10.95
CA PRO A 411 1.87 6.52 10.49
C PRO A 411 3.19 7.29 10.57
N LYS A 412 4.15 6.83 11.38
CA LYS A 412 5.47 7.46 11.51
C LYS A 412 6.49 6.97 10.47
N LEU A 413 6.13 5.95 9.67
CA LEU A 413 6.98 5.48 8.59
C LEU A 413 7.08 6.53 7.49
N TYR A 414 8.26 6.70 6.90
CA TYR A 414 8.58 7.79 5.96
C TYR A 414 7.60 7.97 4.79
N LEU A 415 6.89 6.91 4.39
CA LEU A 415 5.96 6.93 3.26
C LEU A 415 4.53 7.31 3.66
N TRP A 416 4.17 7.11 4.93
CA TRP A 416 2.77 7.21 5.37
C TRP A 416 2.24 8.64 5.42
N PRO A 417 3.00 9.65 5.90
CA PRO A 417 2.55 11.05 5.87
C PRO A 417 2.15 11.47 4.46
N ASN A 418 3.01 11.19 3.47
CA ASN A 418 2.66 11.51 2.08
C ASN A 418 1.47 10.68 1.59
N GLN A 419 1.41 9.38 1.88
CA GLN A 419 0.25 8.56 1.50
C GLN A 419 -1.07 9.11 2.11
N LEU A 420 -1.04 9.62 3.35
CA LEU A 420 -2.17 10.28 4.00
C LEU A 420 -2.55 11.58 3.29
N ARG A 421 -1.58 12.42 2.93
CA ARG A 421 -1.82 13.66 2.16
C ARG A 421 -2.57 13.36 0.86
N TYR A 422 -2.09 12.40 0.08
CA TYR A 422 -2.72 12.07 -1.21
C TYR A 422 -4.02 11.26 -1.07
N ASN A 423 -4.20 10.51 0.02
CA ASN A 423 -5.50 9.95 0.36
C ASN A 423 -6.50 11.07 0.67
N SER A 424 -6.12 12.04 1.49
CA SER A 424 -6.93 13.21 1.81
C SER A 424 -7.24 14.03 0.56
N LEU A 425 -6.26 14.25 -0.34
CA LEU A 425 -6.50 14.90 -1.64
C LEU A 425 -7.58 14.16 -2.42
N ALA A 426 -7.51 12.83 -2.50
CA ALA A 426 -8.53 12.03 -3.19
C ALA A 426 -9.90 12.14 -2.51
N GLU A 427 -9.96 12.16 -1.17
CA GLU A 427 -11.20 12.27 -0.40
C GLU A 427 -11.90 13.62 -0.59
N GLU A 428 -11.16 14.72 -0.42
CA GLU A 428 -11.66 16.08 -0.55
C GLU A 428 -12.01 16.46 -2.00
N THR A 429 -11.58 15.66 -2.98
CA THR A 429 -11.84 15.88 -4.41
C THR A 429 -12.78 14.81 -4.98
N TYR A 430 -12.24 13.76 -5.60
CA TYR A 430 -12.99 12.70 -6.25
C TYR A 430 -13.93 11.97 -5.27
N GLY A 431 -13.55 11.82 -4.01
CA GLY A 431 -14.38 11.22 -2.97
C GLY A 431 -15.65 12.01 -2.69
N ARG A 432 -15.57 13.34 -2.68
CA ARG A 432 -16.69 14.26 -2.42
C ARG A 432 -17.52 14.55 -3.68
N TYR A 433 -16.86 14.76 -4.80
CA TYR A 433 -17.49 15.29 -6.03
C TYR A 433 -17.63 14.25 -7.16
N GLY A 434 -17.05 13.06 -7.02
CA GLY A 434 -17.06 12.02 -8.05
C GLY A 434 -16.53 12.53 -9.40
N ASP A 435 -17.21 12.16 -10.49
CA ASP A 435 -16.88 12.63 -11.84
C ASP A 435 -17.07 14.15 -12.02
N GLY A 436 -17.73 14.83 -11.09
CA GLY A 436 -17.93 16.28 -11.11
C GLY A 436 -16.64 17.08 -10.95
N ILE A 437 -15.51 16.46 -10.59
CA ILE A 437 -14.20 17.13 -10.58
C ILE A 437 -13.64 17.37 -11.99
N PHE A 438 -14.06 16.57 -12.98
CA PHE A 438 -13.47 16.62 -14.30
C PHE A 438 -13.87 17.90 -15.03
N GLY A 439 -12.91 18.58 -15.64
CA GLY A 439 -13.11 19.90 -16.26
C GLY A 439 -13.00 21.08 -15.28
N LYS A 440 -12.72 20.84 -13.99
CA LYS A 440 -12.50 21.89 -12.99
C LYS A 440 -11.03 22.31 -12.90
N THR A 441 -10.81 23.55 -12.50
CA THR A 441 -9.50 24.05 -12.03
C THR A 441 -9.45 23.92 -10.51
N ILE A 442 -8.52 23.10 -10.04
CA ILE A 442 -8.30 22.82 -8.62
C ILE A 442 -7.17 23.71 -8.14
N TYR A 443 -7.53 24.73 -7.36
CA TYR A 443 -6.61 25.64 -6.70
C TYR A 443 -6.16 25.05 -5.37
N ILE A 444 -4.86 25.00 -5.12
CA ILE A 444 -4.29 24.56 -3.85
C ILE A 444 -3.57 25.74 -3.21
N ILE A 445 -4.00 26.11 -2.01
CA ILE A 445 -3.37 27.15 -1.19
C ILE A 445 -2.23 26.53 -0.39
N GLY A 446 -1.01 27.02 -0.63
CA GLY A 446 0.22 26.54 0.00
C GLY A 446 1.10 25.71 -0.92
N ASP A 447 2.38 25.60 -0.56
CA ASP A 447 3.40 24.78 -1.25
C ASP A 447 4.27 24.02 -0.23
N SER A 448 3.75 23.76 0.96
CA SER A 448 4.49 23.07 2.02
C SER A 448 4.72 21.59 1.72
N TYR A 449 3.90 20.99 0.85
CA TYR A 449 4.02 19.60 0.47
C TYR A 449 4.91 19.36 -0.76
N GLU A 450 5.40 20.42 -1.43
CA GLU A 450 6.28 20.36 -2.60
C GLU A 450 5.75 19.39 -3.67
N MET A 451 4.45 19.51 -4.02
CA MET A 451 3.83 18.61 -4.98
C MET A 451 4.47 18.77 -6.37
N SER A 452 5.03 17.69 -6.90
CA SER A 452 5.68 17.73 -8.21
C SER A 452 4.69 18.03 -9.36
N ASP A 453 5.17 18.71 -10.39
CA ASP A 453 4.49 18.90 -11.68
C ASP A 453 3.89 17.61 -12.24
N PHE A 454 4.65 16.52 -12.15
CA PHE A 454 4.20 15.20 -12.61
C PHE A 454 2.96 14.75 -11.84
N THR A 455 2.99 14.88 -10.51
CA THR A 455 1.88 14.52 -9.64
C THR A 455 0.65 15.37 -9.93
N ALA A 456 0.81 16.70 -10.00
CA ALA A 456 -0.28 17.63 -10.28
C ALA A 456 -1.02 17.30 -11.59
N ARG A 457 -0.29 16.90 -12.64
CA ARG A 457 -0.86 16.56 -13.96
C ARG A 457 -1.43 15.14 -14.05
N THR A 458 -1.01 14.23 -13.19
CA THR A 458 -1.29 12.80 -13.34
C THR A 458 -2.24 12.25 -12.28
N PHE A 459 -2.27 12.85 -11.09
CA PHE A 459 -3.03 12.34 -9.95
C PHE A 459 -4.50 12.10 -10.27
N PHE A 460 -5.17 13.05 -10.91
CA PHE A 460 -6.60 12.93 -11.24
C PHE A 460 -6.92 11.98 -12.39
N LYS A 461 -5.94 11.70 -13.26
CA LYS A 461 -6.10 10.73 -14.34
C LYS A 461 -6.38 9.32 -13.82
N VAL A 462 -5.96 9.02 -12.60
CA VAL A 462 -6.15 7.71 -11.96
C VAL A 462 -7.62 7.37 -11.77
N PHE A 463 -8.47 8.38 -11.54
CA PHE A 463 -9.89 8.20 -11.29
C PHE A 463 -10.73 8.19 -12.59
N ASP A 464 -10.18 8.75 -13.67
CA ASP A 464 -10.82 8.80 -14.98
C ASP A 464 -10.75 7.43 -15.69
N ARG A 465 -11.88 6.98 -16.25
CA ARG A 465 -11.96 5.76 -17.05
C ARG A 465 -11.13 5.84 -18.33
N GLU A 466 -11.06 7.03 -18.93
CA GLU A 466 -10.29 7.26 -20.16
C GLU A 466 -8.81 7.59 -19.85
N ARG A 467 -8.47 7.83 -18.57
CA ARG A 467 -7.13 8.13 -18.06
C ARG A 467 -6.57 9.46 -18.60
N ALA A 468 -7.45 10.38 -18.98
CA ALA A 468 -7.09 11.67 -19.55
C ALA A 468 -7.25 12.82 -18.53
N ALA A 469 -8.27 12.73 -17.66
CA ALA A 469 -8.73 13.82 -16.78
C ALA A 469 -8.93 15.12 -17.57
N GLU A 470 -9.58 15.05 -18.73
CA GLU A 470 -9.71 16.17 -19.65
C GLU A 470 -10.25 17.44 -18.98
N GLY A 471 -9.61 18.57 -19.27
CA GLY A 471 -9.97 19.88 -18.72
C GLY A 471 -9.68 20.08 -17.23
N THR A 472 -9.18 19.06 -16.52
CA THR A 472 -8.84 19.17 -15.09
C THR A 472 -7.41 19.65 -14.94
N ARG A 473 -7.20 20.72 -14.17
CA ARG A 473 -5.86 21.28 -13.92
C ARG A 473 -5.69 21.66 -12.46
N VAL A 474 -4.46 21.56 -11.97
CA VAL A 474 -4.08 21.93 -10.62
C VAL A 474 -3.22 23.19 -10.70
N GLU A 475 -3.60 24.22 -9.95
CA GLU A 475 -2.89 25.49 -9.87
C GLU A 475 -2.58 25.81 -8.40
N PHE A 476 -1.32 26.11 -8.11
CA PHE A 476 -0.90 26.51 -6.76
C PHE A 476 -1.04 28.03 -6.62
N ILE A 477 -1.59 28.46 -5.48
CA ILE A 477 -1.80 29.87 -5.16
C ILE A 477 -1.28 30.16 -3.75
N GLU A 478 -0.83 31.38 -3.50
CA GLU A 478 -0.36 31.79 -2.17
C GLU A 478 -1.54 32.24 -1.29
N ASN A 479 -2.54 32.85 -1.90
CA ASN A 479 -3.67 33.44 -1.19
C ASN A 479 -4.99 33.27 -1.97
N ILE A 480 -6.11 33.23 -1.24
CA ILE A 480 -7.46 33.31 -1.85
C ILE A 480 -7.64 34.56 -2.71
N ARG A 481 -6.87 35.61 -2.48
CA ARG A 481 -6.86 36.83 -3.29
C ARG A 481 -6.40 36.60 -4.72
N ASP A 482 -5.52 35.62 -4.96
CA ASP A 482 -4.91 35.38 -6.27
C ASP A 482 -5.91 34.88 -7.33
N ILE A 483 -7.11 34.50 -6.92
CA ILE A 483 -8.20 34.03 -7.77
C ILE A 483 -9.38 35.00 -7.77
N GLY A 484 -10.17 35.00 -8.85
CA GLY A 484 -11.40 35.79 -8.95
C GLY A 484 -12.54 35.28 -8.06
N LEU A 485 -13.79 35.59 -8.44
CA LEU A 485 -14.96 34.97 -7.80
C LEU A 485 -14.97 33.46 -8.09
N VAL A 486 -15.34 32.66 -7.09
CA VAL A 486 -15.38 31.20 -7.20
C VAL A 486 -16.60 30.79 -8.01
N ASP A 487 -16.39 30.17 -9.17
CA ASP A 487 -17.43 29.63 -10.03
C ASP A 487 -17.58 28.10 -9.90
N ASP A 488 -18.49 27.51 -10.67
CA ASP A 488 -18.74 26.07 -10.67
C ASP A 488 -17.63 25.23 -11.32
N ARG A 489 -16.66 25.86 -11.98
CA ARG A 489 -15.47 25.21 -12.55
C ARG A 489 -14.28 25.31 -11.62
N MET A 490 -14.39 25.96 -10.48
CA MET A 490 -13.31 26.09 -9.51
C MET A 490 -13.52 25.14 -8.33
N LEU A 491 -12.41 24.63 -7.81
CA LEU A 491 -12.33 23.96 -6.51
C LEU A 491 -11.15 24.57 -5.77
N VAL A 492 -11.32 24.94 -4.51
CA VAL A 492 -10.26 25.58 -3.71
C VAL A 492 -9.96 24.71 -2.49
N LEU A 493 -8.75 24.18 -2.46
CA LEU A 493 -8.21 23.36 -1.39
C LEU A 493 -7.15 24.15 -0.62
N ARG A 494 -6.98 23.82 0.66
CA ARG A 494 -5.88 24.33 1.50
C ARG A 494 -5.09 23.17 2.05
N GLU A 495 -3.77 23.28 2.04
CA GLU A 495 -2.90 22.34 2.75
C GLU A 495 -3.10 22.46 4.27
N ASP A 496 -3.16 21.32 4.97
CA ASP A 496 -3.27 21.23 6.43
C ASP A 496 -2.08 20.43 7.00
N PRO A 497 -0.90 21.07 7.14
CA PRO A 497 0.33 20.40 7.57
C PRO A 497 0.20 19.70 8.93
N ASP A 498 -0.65 20.22 9.82
CA ASP A 498 -0.85 19.67 11.17
C ASP A 498 -1.52 18.30 11.16
N HIS A 499 -2.31 18.01 10.12
CA HIS A 499 -3.03 16.74 9.98
C HIS A 499 -2.60 15.92 8.74
N GLU A 500 -1.52 16.34 8.07
CA GLU A 500 -0.98 15.67 6.87
C GLU A 500 -2.05 15.48 5.78
N GLY A 501 -2.82 16.53 5.48
CA GLY A 501 -3.99 16.45 4.60
C GLY A 501 -4.31 17.72 3.81
N PHE A 502 -5.35 17.65 3.00
CA PHE A 502 -5.96 18.78 2.32
C PHE A 502 -7.33 19.05 2.95
N GLN A 503 -7.79 20.29 2.85
CA GLN A 503 -9.13 20.69 3.25
C GLN A 503 -9.82 21.40 2.09
N ASP A 504 -11.01 20.96 1.72
CA ASP A 504 -11.85 21.69 0.79
C ASP A 504 -12.50 22.91 1.46
N ILE A 505 -12.08 24.10 1.01
CA ILE A 505 -12.56 25.39 1.49
C ILE A 505 -13.35 26.14 0.41
N THR A 506 -13.76 25.45 -0.67
CA THR A 506 -14.38 26.08 -1.85
C THR A 506 -15.56 26.96 -1.47
N GLU A 507 -16.49 26.44 -0.66
CA GLU A 507 -17.68 27.20 -0.24
C GLU A 507 -17.34 28.34 0.73
N ILE A 508 -16.36 28.14 1.62
CA ILE A 508 -15.90 29.19 2.52
C ILE A 508 -15.32 30.36 1.71
N VAL A 509 -14.50 30.08 0.70
CA VAL A 509 -13.91 31.11 -0.16
C VAL A 509 -14.95 31.75 -1.06
N ARG A 510 -15.93 30.99 -1.54
CA ARG A 510 -17.08 31.49 -2.31
C ARG A 510 -17.86 32.52 -1.49
N GLU A 511 -18.27 32.17 -0.27
CA GLU A 511 -19.00 33.06 0.64
C GLU A 511 -18.16 34.28 1.05
N MET A 512 -16.86 34.09 1.33
CA MET A 512 -15.97 35.21 1.69
C MET A 512 -15.80 36.23 0.56
N LYS A 513 -15.83 35.79 -0.71
CA LYS A 513 -15.66 36.67 -1.87
C LYS A 513 -16.97 37.24 -2.39
N LEU A 514 -18.06 36.49 -2.26
CA LEU A 514 -19.40 36.90 -2.66
C LEU A 514 -20.42 36.33 -1.67
N GLN A 515 -20.80 37.16 -0.72
CA GLN A 515 -21.88 36.85 0.20
C GLN A 515 -23.18 37.43 -0.34
N VAL A 516 -24.17 36.59 -0.57
CA VAL A 516 -25.50 37.05 -0.99
C VAL A 516 -26.39 37.21 0.24
N ASP A 517 -26.93 38.41 0.43
CA ASP A 517 -27.88 38.68 1.51
C ASP A 517 -29.33 38.44 1.04
N TYR A 518 -29.66 38.82 -0.19
CA TYR A 518 -30.98 38.61 -0.80
C TYR A 518 -30.98 38.73 -2.32
N GLY A 519 -31.85 37.97 -3.00
CA GLY A 519 -32.27 38.25 -4.38
C GLY A 519 -31.22 38.01 -5.49
N TYR A 520 -30.11 37.32 -5.23
CA TYR A 520 -29.14 36.90 -6.26
C TYR A 520 -28.88 35.40 -6.19
N TYR A 521 -28.89 34.72 -7.33
CA TYR A 521 -28.88 33.26 -7.41
C TYR A 521 -27.63 32.73 -8.16
N SER A 522 -27.30 31.45 -7.93
CA SER A 522 -26.08 30.83 -8.46
C SER A 522 -26.02 30.77 -9.99
N ASP A 523 -27.15 30.81 -10.67
CA ASP A 523 -27.26 30.85 -12.14
C ASP A 523 -27.21 32.30 -12.70
N GLY A 524 -26.92 33.28 -11.85
CA GLY A 524 -26.79 34.69 -12.19
C GLY A 524 -28.11 35.45 -12.18
N TRP A 525 -29.25 34.79 -11.96
CA TRP A 525 -30.53 35.50 -11.84
C TRP A 525 -30.54 36.43 -10.63
N MET A 526 -31.19 37.58 -10.81
CA MET A 526 -31.36 38.59 -9.79
C MET A 526 -32.83 39.06 -9.75
N ASP A 527 -33.38 39.22 -8.55
CA ASP A 527 -34.73 39.73 -8.30
C ASP A 527 -34.80 41.25 -8.46
N GLU A 528 -36.03 41.81 -8.44
CA GLU A 528 -36.28 43.26 -8.48
C GLU A 528 -35.51 44.02 -7.40
N HIS A 529 -35.32 43.42 -6.22
CA HIS A 529 -34.38 43.88 -5.21
C HIS A 529 -33.36 42.79 -4.91
N ALA A 530 -32.08 43.17 -4.88
CA ALA A 530 -31.02 42.27 -4.46
C ALA A 530 -29.99 43.00 -3.60
N SER A 531 -29.38 42.26 -2.68
CA SER A 531 -28.33 42.74 -1.79
C SER A 531 -27.25 41.69 -1.69
N LEU A 532 -26.01 42.12 -1.92
CA LEU A 532 -24.85 41.24 -1.86
C LEU A 532 -23.60 42.03 -1.46
N THR A 533 -22.64 41.31 -0.91
CA THR A 533 -21.34 41.83 -0.53
C THR A 533 -20.27 41.13 -1.36
N VAL A 534 -19.47 41.90 -2.09
CA VAL A 534 -18.46 41.39 -3.02
C VAL A 534 -17.07 41.93 -2.70
N MET A 535 -16.05 41.08 -2.78
CA MET A 535 -14.65 41.46 -2.63
C MET A 535 -14.05 41.86 -3.99
N ALA A 536 -13.53 43.09 -4.10
CA ALA A 536 -12.82 43.55 -5.29
C ALA A 536 -11.48 42.83 -5.50
N GLY A 537 -10.99 42.83 -6.74
CA GLY A 537 -9.70 42.22 -7.10
C GLY A 537 -8.51 43.14 -6.81
N GLU A 538 -7.37 42.83 -7.43
CA GLU A 538 -6.10 43.56 -7.26
C GLU A 538 -6.19 45.00 -7.77
N THR A 539 -6.94 45.22 -8.86
CA THR A 539 -7.12 46.55 -9.44
C THR A 539 -8.23 47.35 -8.77
N GLY A 540 -8.99 46.74 -7.84
CA GLY A 540 -10.13 47.39 -7.18
C GLY A 540 -11.36 47.52 -8.10
N VAL A 541 -11.43 46.74 -9.18
CA VAL A 541 -12.45 46.87 -10.21
C VAL A 541 -13.48 45.74 -10.12
N ILE A 542 -14.76 46.09 -10.03
CA ILE A 542 -15.89 45.15 -10.10
C ILE A 542 -16.68 45.44 -11.38
N ASP A 543 -16.63 44.51 -12.32
CA ASP A 543 -17.40 44.57 -13.55
C ASP A 543 -18.74 43.85 -13.41
N LEU A 544 -19.77 44.49 -13.95
CA LEU A 544 -21.14 44.03 -13.94
C LEU A 544 -21.65 44.00 -15.38
N GLU A 545 -22.00 42.80 -15.85
CA GLU A 545 -22.75 42.62 -17.08
C GLU A 545 -24.20 42.30 -16.70
N VAL A 546 -25.11 43.23 -17.00
CA VAL A 546 -26.54 43.09 -16.75
C VAL A 546 -27.24 42.72 -18.04
N VAL A 547 -27.86 41.54 -18.05
CA VAL A 547 -28.60 40.98 -19.17
C VAL A 547 -30.08 40.97 -18.85
N TYR A 548 -30.87 41.68 -19.64
CA TYR A 548 -32.34 41.61 -19.58
C TYR A 548 -32.87 40.70 -20.70
N PRO A 549 -33.46 39.54 -20.37
CA PRO A 549 -33.94 38.58 -21.39
C PRO A 549 -35.35 38.90 -21.91
N GLY A 550 -36.02 39.95 -21.39
CA GLY A 550 -37.36 40.35 -21.79
C GLY A 550 -37.42 41.31 -22.99
N ILE A 551 -38.63 41.75 -23.33
CA ILE A 551 -38.86 42.75 -24.38
C ILE A 551 -38.73 44.15 -23.75
N MET A 552 -37.80 44.97 -24.26
CA MET A 552 -37.62 46.35 -23.80
C MET A 552 -38.76 47.24 -24.29
N SER A 553 -39.37 47.98 -23.36
CA SER A 553 -40.44 48.95 -23.59
C SER A 553 -39.95 50.41 -23.50
N GLY A 554 -38.72 50.62 -23.01
CA GLY A 554 -38.09 51.93 -22.85
C GLY A 554 -38.37 52.54 -21.48
N GLY A 555 -37.31 52.98 -20.80
CA GLY A 555 -37.36 53.54 -19.44
C GLY A 555 -36.87 52.59 -18.34
N GLU A 556 -36.46 51.38 -18.71
CA GLU A 556 -35.81 50.43 -17.83
C GLU A 556 -34.49 50.99 -17.29
N ALA A 557 -34.30 50.92 -15.98
CA ALA A 557 -33.09 51.34 -15.31
C ALA A 557 -32.86 50.48 -14.07
N VAL A 558 -31.58 50.26 -13.76
CA VAL A 558 -31.15 49.69 -12.48
C VAL A 558 -30.55 50.79 -11.63
N ARG A 559 -30.98 50.84 -10.37
CA ARG A 559 -30.38 51.68 -9.34
C ARG A 559 -29.41 50.82 -8.53
N ILE A 560 -28.14 51.19 -8.56
CA ILE A 560 -27.07 50.47 -7.87
C ILE A 560 -26.51 51.37 -6.77
N THR A 561 -26.52 50.91 -5.52
CA THR A 561 -25.96 51.66 -4.38
C THR A 561 -24.79 50.90 -3.78
N LYS A 562 -23.64 51.57 -3.64
CA LYS A 562 -22.40 51.08 -3.04
C LYS A 562 -22.27 51.60 -1.61
N ASP A 563 -22.13 50.76 -0.60
CA ASP A 563 -21.80 51.13 0.80
C ASP A 563 -22.62 52.32 1.40
N LYS A 564 -23.87 52.50 0.96
CA LYS A 564 -24.78 53.63 1.31
C LYS A 564 -24.35 55.01 0.77
N GLU A 565 -23.49 55.04 -0.24
CA GLU A 565 -23.17 56.23 -1.04
C GLU A 565 -24.36 56.65 -1.93
N GLU A 566 -24.20 57.73 -2.72
CA GLU A 566 -25.24 58.17 -3.66
C GLU A 566 -25.53 57.09 -4.72
N PRO A 567 -26.81 56.68 -4.91
CA PRO A 567 -27.16 55.64 -5.87
C PRO A 567 -26.84 56.05 -7.31
N ARG A 568 -26.22 55.14 -8.05
CA ARG A 568 -25.93 55.31 -9.48
C ARG A 568 -27.08 54.72 -10.30
N TYR A 569 -27.62 55.52 -11.21
CA TYR A 569 -28.65 55.09 -12.16
C TYR A 569 -28.02 54.63 -13.46
N LEU A 570 -28.25 53.38 -13.83
CA LEU A 570 -27.80 52.79 -15.08
C LEU A 570 -29.02 52.53 -15.98
N PRO A 571 -29.21 53.31 -17.08
CA PRO A 571 -30.30 53.07 -18.01
C PRO A 571 -30.02 51.82 -18.85
N VAL A 572 -30.97 50.88 -18.90
CA VAL A 572 -30.86 49.64 -19.68
C VAL A 572 -31.31 49.91 -21.11
N ARG A 573 -30.36 50.35 -21.96
CA ARG A 573 -30.63 50.77 -23.35
C ARG A 573 -30.51 49.64 -24.39
N SER A 574 -29.99 48.49 -23.97
CA SER A 574 -29.80 47.29 -24.77
C SER A 574 -29.98 46.06 -23.89
N ASN A 575 -30.24 44.89 -24.49
CA ASN A 575 -30.44 43.65 -23.76
C ASN A 575 -29.23 43.24 -22.91
N VAL A 576 -28.03 43.72 -23.24
CA VAL A 576 -26.80 43.55 -22.45
C VAL A 576 -26.24 44.93 -22.17
N VAL A 577 -25.95 45.24 -20.91
CA VAL A 577 -25.35 46.50 -20.47
C VAL A 577 -24.21 46.22 -19.49
N ASN A 578 -23.04 46.76 -19.81
CA ASN A 578 -21.85 46.62 -18.98
C ASN A 578 -21.61 47.89 -18.18
N THR A 579 -21.33 47.75 -16.89
CA THR A 579 -20.91 48.84 -16.01
C THR A 579 -19.80 48.37 -15.09
N THR A 580 -19.08 49.32 -14.53
CA THR A 580 -17.95 49.06 -13.64
C THR A 580 -18.11 49.87 -12.36
N ILE A 581 -17.83 49.24 -11.23
CA ILE A 581 -17.77 49.84 -9.89
C ILE A 581 -16.30 49.87 -9.45
N GLN A 582 -15.86 51.03 -8.97
CA GLN A 582 -14.51 51.25 -8.45
C GLN A 582 -14.50 51.11 -6.92
N ALA A 583 -13.51 50.38 -6.42
CA ALA A 583 -13.24 50.14 -5.01
C ALA A 583 -11.73 50.17 -4.77
N GLU A 584 -11.30 50.17 -3.51
CA GLU A 584 -9.89 49.95 -3.20
C GLU A 584 -9.51 48.48 -3.47
N PRO A 585 -8.24 48.19 -3.83
CA PRO A 585 -7.75 46.83 -3.98
C PRO A 585 -8.12 45.93 -2.80
N TRP A 586 -8.72 44.77 -3.08
CA TRP A 586 -9.17 43.79 -2.07
C TRP A 586 -10.24 44.28 -1.09
N GLN A 587 -10.84 45.44 -1.34
CA GLN A 587 -11.91 45.96 -0.50
C GLN A 587 -13.19 45.14 -0.67
N THR A 588 -13.85 44.84 0.44
CA THR A 588 -15.19 44.26 0.45
C THR A 588 -16.22 45.38 0.40
N VAL A 589 -17.17 45.28 -0.54
CA VAL A 589 -18.14 46.32 -0.88
C VAL A 589 -19.54 45.74 -0.84
N HIS A 590 -20.45 46.42 -0.14
CA HIS A 590 -21.86 46.07 -0.09
C HIS A 590 -22.61 46.76 -1.23
N LEU A 591 -23.28 45.98 -2.07
CA LEU A 591 -24.02 46.42 -3.24
C LEU A 591 -25.51 46.09 -3.07
N THR A 592 -26.34 47.09 -3.35
CA THR A 592 -27.79 46.90 -3.47
C THR A 592 -28.23 47.26 -4.88
N PHE A 593 -29.13 46.43 -5.43
CA PHE A 593 -29.68 46.56 -6.76
C PHE A 593 -31.19 46.73 -6.64
N GLU A 594 -31.73 47.71 -7.35
CA GLU A 594 -33.16 47.91 -7.47
C GLU A 594 -33.53 48.12 -8.94
N TYR A 595 -34.34 47.23 -9.47
CA TYR A 595 -34.81 47.26 -10.84
C TYR A 595 -36.21 47.83 -10.90
N ASN A 596 -36.45 48.77 -11.82
CA ASN A 596 -37.80 49.27 -12.09
C ASN A 596 -38.58 48.39 -13.11
N PHE A 597 -38.05 47.20 -13.42
CA PHE A 597 -38.58 46.26 -14.39
C PHE A 597 -38.42 44.82 -13.89
N PHE A 598 -39.19 43.91 -14.47
CA PHE A 598 -39.14 42.48 -14.16
C PHE A 598 -39.46 41.62 -15.40
N MET A 599 -39.13 40.34 -15.34
CA MET A 599 -39.45 39.38 -16.40
C MET A 599 -40.96 39.06 -16.40
N GLN A 600 -41.70 39.61 -17.36
CA GLN A 600 -43.17 39.52 -17.41
C GLN A 600 -43.73 38.09 -17.53
N ASN A 601 -42.97 37.15 -18.11
CA ASN A 601 -43.39 35.77 -18.36
C ASN A 601 -42.52 34.75 -17.62
N ALA A 602 -41.96 35.10 -16.46
CA ALA A 602 -41.23 34.14 -15.64
C ALA A 602 -42.17 33.01 -15.20
N GLN A 603 -41.80 31.75 -15.46
CA GLN A 603 -42.55 30.58 -15.01
C GLN A 603 -42.21 30.16 -13.57
N GLU A 604 -41.21 30.81 -12.98
CA GLU A 604 -40.64 30.51 -11.68
C GLU A 604 -40.48 31.81 -10.90
N GLN A 605 -40.73 31.77 -9.59
CA GLN A 605 -40.42 32.84 -8.64
C GLN A 605 -39.69 32.20 -7.47
N ARG A 606 -38.53 32.77 -7.12
CA ARG A 606 -37.60 32.16 -6.14
C ARG A 606 -37.60 32.91 -4.80
N GLY A 607 -37.75 34.23 -4.83
CA GLY A 607 -37.86 35.10 -3.66
C GLY A 607 -39.27 35.68 -3.46
N GLU A 608 -39.39 36.67 -2.58
CA GLU A 608 -40.63 37.44 -2.43
C GLU A 608 -40.85 38.39 -3.63
N ASP A 609 -39.75 38.89 -4.19
CA ASP A 609 -39.72 39.73 -5.38
C ASP A 609 -39.69 38.91 -6.68
N ARG A 610 -40.00 39.55 -7.81
CA ARG A 610 -39.99 38.90 -9.12
C ARG A 610 -38.59 38.91 -9.71
N LEU A 611 -38.29 37.90 -10.53
CA LEU A 611 -37.04 37.83 -11.29
C LEU A 611 -36.95 39.01 -12.27
N ALA A 612 -35.85 39.75 -12.24
CA ALA A 612 -35.67 40.95 -13.03
C ALA A 612 -34.66 40.79 -14.17
N ALA A 613 -33.43 40.38 -13.85
CA ALA A 613 -32.33 40.33 -14.81
C ALA A 613 -31.36 39.19 -14.47
N ILE A 614 -30.49 38.86 -15.43
CA ILE A 614 -29.32 38.01 -15.20
C ILE A 614 -28.12 38.95 -15.06
N VAL A 615 -27.35 38.82 -13.99
CA VAL A 615 -26.17 39.65 -13.72
C VAL A 615 -24.94 38.76 -13.61
N HIS A 616 -23.92 39.07 -14.40
CA HIS A 616 -22.61 38.45 -14.28
C HIS A 616 -21.63 39.42 -13.61
N LEU A 617 -21.08 38.98 -12.48
CA LEU A 617 -20.08 39.71 -11.70
C LEU A 617 -18.69 39.19 -12.06
N THR A 618 -17.75 40.09 -12.34
CA THR A 618 -16.32 39.75 -12.48
C THR A 618 -15.49 40.75 -11.69
N VAL A 619 -14.43 40.29 -11.04
CA VAL A 619 -13.54 41.13 -10.22
C VAL A 619 -12.13 41.11 -10.78
N ARG A 620 -11.47 42.26 -10.80
CA ARG A 620 -10.11 42.44 -11.33
C ARG A 620 -9.25 43.25 -10.39
#